data_AF-A0A075I1G9-F1
#
_entry.id   AF-A0A075I1G9-F1
#
_cell.length_a   1.000
_cell.length_b   1.000
_cell.length_c   1.000
_cell.angle_alpha   90.00
_cell.angle_beta   90.00
_cell.angle_gamma   90.00
#
_symmetry.space_group_name_H-M   'P 1'
#
loop_
_entity.id
_entity.type
_entity.pdbx_description
1 polymer ?
#
loop_
_entity_poly.entity_id
_entity_poly.type
_entity_poly.pdbx_seq_one_letter_code
_entity_poly.pdbx_strand_id
1 'polypeptide(L)'
;MLIPEKWALEFKIVRPFGNNGKPAEHWSENMIHPYAGNVSVLGDCISLLNSDFSERKGVIVFTYEHSEPRFNLSILFDSFELIASEELGIRLSERFSKTVTDLIHPVHQQATVYGWEILE
;
A
#
# COMPACT_ATOMS: atom_id res chain seq x y z
N MET A 1 -7.35 -0.01 -11.23
CA MET A 1 -7.56 -1.09 -12.22
C MET A 1 -8.90 -1.74 -11.97
N LEU A 2 -9.75 -1.79 -12.98
CA LEU A 2 -11.01 -2.54 -12.92
C LEU A 2 -10.82 -3.90 -13.59
N ILE A 3 -11.16 -4.96 -12.87
CA ILE A 3 -11.35 -6.31 -13.38
C ILE A 3 -12.86 -6.56 -13.28
N PRO A 4 -13.60 -6.46 -14.40
CA PRO A 4 -15.06 -6.52 -14.39
C PRO A 4 -15.58 -7.73 -13.62
N GLU A 5 -16.64 -7.49 -12.83
CA GLU A 5 -17.32 -8.52 -12.01
C GLU A 5 -16.44 -9.17 -10.93
N LYS A 6 -15.21 -8.68 -10.72
CA LYS A 6 -14.26 -9.26 -9.76
C LYS A 6 -13.70 -8.23 -8.81
N TRP A 7 -12.98 -7.23 -9.33
CA TRP A 7 -12.19 -6.32 -8.50
C TRP A 7 -12.10 -4.89 -9.05
N ALA A 8 -12.22 -3.91 -8.17
CA ALA A 8 -11.71 -2.56 -8.35
C ALA A 8 -10.49 -2.37 -7.43
N LEU A 9 -9.30 -2.18 -8.02
CA LEU A 9 -8.03 -2.16 -7.31
C LEU A 9 -7.30 -0.83 -7.49
N GLU A 10 -6.76 -0.27 -6.41
CA GLU A 10 -5.76 0.79 -6.47
C GLU A 10 -4.36 0.26 -6.11
N PHE A 11 -3.33 0.89 -6.68
CA PHE A 11 -1.95 0.44 -6.54
C PHE A 11 -1.04 1.54 -6.04
N LYS A 12 -0.16 1.19 -5.10
CA LYS A 12 0.84 2.11 -4.54
C LYS A 12 2.24 1.53 -4.51
N ILE A 13 3.21 2.44 -4.48
CA ILE A 13 4.60 2.12 -4.19
C ILE A 13 4.99 2.81 -2.89
N VAL A 14 5.53 2.01 -1.97
CA VAL A 14 6.15 2.48 -0.71
C VAL A 14 7.61 2.04 -0.73
N ARG A 15 8.51 2.98 -0.98
CA ARG A 15 9.96 2.71 -1.06
C ARG A 15 10.74 3.69 -0.19
N PRO A 16 11.37 3.23 0.91
CA PRO A 16 12.20 4.10 1.75
C PRO A 16 13.47 4.60 1.07
N PHE A 17 13.88 3.99 -0.05
CA PHE A 17 15.07 4.38 -0.80
C PHE A 17 14.72 4.64 -2.26
N GLY A 18 15.39 5.62 -2.86
CA GLY A 18 15.37 5.84 -4.30
C GLY A 18 16.30 4.88 -5.06
N ASN A 19 16.24 4.93 -6.39
CA ASN A 19 17.08 4.10 -7.26
C ASN A 19 18.59 4.35 -7.08
N ASN A 20 18.96 5.49 -6.49
CA ASN A 20 20.34 5.86 -6.17
C ASN A 20 20.81 5.37 -4.78
N GLY A 21 19.98 4.61 -4.06
CA GLY A 21 20.30 4.10 -2.72
C GLY A 21 20.21 5.13 -1.60
N LYS A 22 19.82 6.38 -1.89
CA LYS A 22 19.58 7.41 -0.87
C LYS A 22 18.17 7.28 -0.30
N PRO A 23 17.95 7.64 0.98
CA PRO A 23 16.61 7.72 1.54
C PRO A 23 15.69 8.57 0.67
N ALA A 24 14.49 8.07 0.40
CA ALA A 24 13.44 8.83 -0.24
C ALA A 24 12.80 9.79 0.77
N GLU A 25 12.27 10.91 0.27
CA GLU A 25 11.43 11.81 1.07
C GLU A 25 9.96 11.42 0.90
N HIS A 26 9.12 11.71 1.90
CA HIS A 26 7.65 11.57 1.85
C HIS A 26 7.10 10.16 1.55
N TRP A 27 7.93 9.11 1.55
CA TRP A 27 7.51 7.76 1.16
C TRP A 27 6.45 7.14 2.09
N SER A 28 6.41 7.53 3.36
CA SER A 28 5.39 7.07 4.31
C SER A 28 4.04 7.75 4.07
N GLU A 29 4.03 8.98 3.55
CA GLU A 29 2.81 9.72 3.22
C GLU A 29 2.00 9.04 2.12
N ASN A 30 2.67 8.32 1.22
CA ASN A 30 2.02 7.45 0.22
C ASN A 30 1.11 6.40 0.86
N MET A 31 1.30 6.07 2.14
CA MET A 31 0.45 5.14 2.86
C MET A 31 -0.62 5.85 3.71
N ILE A 32 -0.18 6.79 4.58
CA ILE A 32 -1.00 7.24 5.73
C ILE A 32 -1.54 8.67 5.63
N HIS A 33 -1.35 9.41 4.53
CA HIS A 33 -1.86 10.78 4.46
C HIS A 33 -3.41 10.78 4.31
N PRO A 34 -4.20 11.20 5.33
CA PRO A 34 -5.63 10.85 5.40
C PRO A 34 -6.55 11.88 4.72
N TYR A 35 -6.00 13.01 4.28
CA TYR A 35 -6.82 14.09 3.72
C TYR A 35 -7.22 13.84 2.27
N ALA A 36 -8.49 14.09 1.96
CA ALA A 36 -9.06 13.96 0.62
C ALA A 36 -8.27 14.79 -0.41
N GLY A 37 -8.16 14.25 -1.63
CA GLY A 37 -7.37 14.84 -2.71
C GLY A 37 -5.88 14.51 -2.67
N ASN A 38 -5.41 13.79 -1.64
CA ASN A 38 -4.07 13.22 -1.63
C ASN A 38 -4.04 11.86 -2.34
N VAL A 39 -2.88 11.52 -2.88
CA VAL A 39 -2.57 10.24 -3.50
C VAL A 39 -1.93 9.30 -2.46
N SER A 40 -2.64 8.92 -1.41
CA SER A 40 -2.19 7.93 -0.42
C SER A 40 -3.05 6.66 -0.44
N VAL A 41 -2.59 5.56 0.17
CA VAL A 41 -3.39 4.32 0.28
C VAL A 41 -4.67 4.55 1.08
N LEU A 42 -4.63 5.37 2.15
CA LEU A 42 -5.86 5.78 2.85
C LEU A 42 -6.81 6.56 1.94
N GLY A 43 -6.28 7.51 1.16
CA GLY A 43 -7.06 8.27 0.17
C GLY A 43 -7.66 7.37 -0.91
N ASP A 44 -6.90 6.37 -1.35
CA ASP A 44 -7.32 5.35 -2.33
C ASP A 44 -8.47 4.50 -1.74
N CYS A 45 -8.40 4.13 -0.45
CA CYS A 45 -9.50 3.43 0.23
C CYS A 45 -10.78 4.26 0.29
N ILE A 46 -10.68 5.54 0.68
CA ILE A 46 -11.82 6.47 0.72
C ILE A 46 -12.42 6.63 -0.68
N SER A 47 -11.58 6.74 -1.71
CA SER A 47 -12.02 6.91 -3.10
C SER A 47 -12.74 5.67 -3.60
N LEU A 48 -12.22 4.47 -3.32
CA LEU A 48 -12.88 3.21 -3.67
C LEU A 48 -14.20 3.02 -2.94
N LEU A 49 -14.30 3.36 -1.65
CA LEU A 49 -15.55 3.32 -0.89
C LEU A 49 -16.62 4.25 -1.47
N ASN A 50 -16.22 5.45 -1.89
CA ASN A 50 -17.13 6.44 -2.48
C ASN A 50 -17.40 6.21 -3.98
N SER A 51 -16.84 5.16 -4.56
CA SER A 51 -17.07 4.82 -5.97
C SER A 51 -18.32 3.97 -6.16
N ASP A 52 -18.94 4.07 -7.32
CA ASP A 52 -20.10 3.24 -7.70
C ASP A 52 -19.71 1.83 -8.18
N PHE A 53 -18.47 1.37 -7.92
CA PHE A 53 -18.05 0.03 -8.30
C PHE A 53 -18.79 -1.01 -7.46
N SER A 54 -19.40 -1.98 -8.16
CA SER A 54 -20.07 -3.14 -7.57
C SER A 54 -19.11 -4.30 -7.27
N GLU A 55 -17.90 -4.23 -7.82
CA GLU A 55 -16.82 -5.18 -7.61
C GLU A 55 -16.24 -5.10 -6.20
N ARG A 56 -15.54 -6.17 -5.79
CA ARG A 56 -14.75 -6.14 -4.57
C ARG A 56 -13.69 -5.05 -4.67
N LYS A 57 -13.52 -4.26 -3.61
CA LYS A 57 -12.60 -3.13 -3.59
C LYS A 57 -11.34 -3.52 -2.85
N GLY A 58 -10.19 -3.12 -3.36
CA GLY A 58 -8.92 -3.45 -2.72
C GLY A 58 -7.80 -2.48 -3.04
N VAL A 59 -6.82 -2.46 -2.17
CA VAL A 59 -5.58 -1.70 -2.35
C VAL A 59 -4.40 -2.64 -2.33
N ILE A 60 -3.45 -2.42 -3.24
CA ILE A 60 -2.24 -3.20 -3.39
C ILE A 60 -1.03 -2.28 -3.25
N VAL A 61 -0.08 -2.67 -2.41
CA VAL A 61 1.13 -1.89 -2.15
C VAL A 61 2.36 -2.69 -2.52
N PHE A 62 3.19 -2.14 -3.38
CA PHE A 62 4.51 -2.67 -3.69
C PHE A 62 5.57 -1.98 -2.84
N THR A 63 6.38 -2.77 -2.15
CA THR A 63 7.62 -2.29 -1.54
C THR A 63 8.83 -2.74 -2.34
N TYR A 64 9.91 -1.98 -2.19
CA TYR A 64 11.21 -2.31 -2.76
C TYR A 64 12.28 -2.00 -1.73
N GLU A 65 13.13 -2.98 -1.45
CA GLU A 65 14.11 -2.88 -0.38
C GLU A 65 15.37 -3.70 -0.69
N HIS A 66 16.39 -3.49 0.14
CA HIS A 66 17.64 -4.25 0.08
C HIS A 66 17.40 -5.66 0.61
N SER A 67 18.23 -6.62 0.20
CA SER A 67 18.33 -7.92 0.86
C SER A 67 19.15 -7.77 2.13
N GLU A 68 18.56 -8.23 3.23
CA GLU A 68 18.52 -7.54 4.52
C GLU A 68 17.84 -6.16 4.45
N PRO A 69 16.53 -6.09 4.80
CA PRO A 69 15.80 -4.83 4.93
C PRO A 69 16.47 -3.84 5.89
N ARG A 70 16.64 -2.60 5.44
CA ARG A 70 17.24 -1.52 6.25
C ARG A 70 16.21 -0.75 7.08
N PHE A 71 14.92 -0.88 6.76
CA PHE A 71 13.82 -0.24 7.47
C PHE A 71 12.75 -1.28 7.77
N ASN A 72 12.23 -1.25 9.00
CA ASN A 72 11.06 -2.05 9.33
C ASN A 72 9.78 -1.30 8.89
N LEU A 73 9.12 -1.80 7.85
CA LEU A 73 7.88 -1.24 7.34
C LEU A 73 6.63 -1.66 8.12
N SER A 74 6.73 -2.62 9.04
CA SER A 74 5.56 -3.11 9.80
C SER A 74 4.84 -1.97 10.52
N ILE A 75 5.59 -1.07 11.16
CA ILE A 75 5.04 0.09 11.87
C ILE A 75 4.17 0.95 10.95
N LEU A 76 4.59 1.15 9.69
CA LEU A 76 3.81 1.95 8.74
C LEU A 76 2.50 1.26 8.36
N PHE A 77 2.55 -0.05 8.13
CA PHE A 77 1.36 -0.83 7.77
C PHE A 77 0.40 -0.96 8.94
N ASP A 78 0.91 -1.22 10.14
CA ASP A 78 0.10 -1.31 11.35
C ASP A 78 -0.52 0.07 11.68
N SER A 79 0.20 1.17 11.40
CA SER A 79 -0.36 2.54 11.52
C SER A 79 -1.45 2.80 10.49
N PHE A 80 -1.26 2.37 9.24
CA PHE A 80 -2.28 2.46 8.20
C PHE A 80 -3.54 1.70 8.60
N GLU A 81 -3.40 0.46 9.06
CA GLU A 81 -4.50 -0.41 9.48
C GLU A 81 -5.26 0.23 10.64
N LEU A 82 -4.54 0.75 11.64
CA LEU A 82 -5.13 1.43 12.81
C LEU A 82 -5.89 2.70 12.41
N ILE A 83 -5.30 3.57 11.58
CA ILE A 83 -5.97 4.81 11.14
C ILE A 83 -7.20 4.47 10.29
N ALA A 84 -7.08 3.49 9.38
CA ALA A 84 -8.19 3.03 8.57
C ALA A 84 -9.36 2.55 9.43
N SER A 85 -9.09 1.68 10.42
CA SER A 85 -10.14 1.09 11.25
C SER A 85 -10.69 2.07 12.29
N GLU A 86 -9.83 2.67 13.11
CA GLU A 86 -10.25 3.41 14.31
C GLU A 86 -10.68 4.84 14.00
N GLU A 87 -9.99 5.52 13.10
CA GLU A 87 -10.25 6.94 12.81
C GLU A 87 -11.21 7.13 11.65
N LEU A 88 -11.14 6.26 10.63
CA LEU A 88 -11.95 6.38 9.41
C LEU A 88 -13.09 5.38 9.31
N GLY A 89 -13.18 4.40 10.22
CA GLY A 89 -14.23 3.37 10.20
C GLY A 89 -14.18 2.44 8.99
N ILE A 90 -13.04 2.37 8.30
CA ILE A 90 -12.84 1.51 7.12
C ILE A 90 -12.47 0.12 7.60
N ARG A 91 -13.31 -0.86 7.26
CA ARG A 91 -13.04 -2.27 7.58
C ARG A 91 -12.13 -2.86 6.51
N LEU A 92 -10.99 -3.41 6.95
CA LEU A 92 -10.02 -4.07 6.07
C LEU A 92 -10.01 -5.58 6.34
N SER A 93 -9.69 -6.37 5.32
CA SER A 93 -9.33 -7.78 5.50
C SER A 93 -8.02 -7.93 6.27
N GLU A 94 -7.67 -9.17 6.61
CA GLU A 94 -6.29 -9.50 6.99
C GLU A 94 -5.33 -9.07 5.86
N ARG A 95 -4.16 -8.55 6.25
CA ARG A 95 -3.09 -8.16 5.35
C ARG A 95 -2.54 -9.37 4.61
N PHE A 96 -2.74 -9.41 3.29
CA PHE A 96 -2.01 -10.33 2.44
C PHE A 96 -0.58 -9.83 2.23
N SER A 97 0.40 -10.74 2.15
CA SER A 97 1.74 -10.38 1.72
C SER A 97 2.43 -11.48 0.92
N LYS A 98 3.29 -11.07 -0.04
CA LYS A 98 4.16 -11.98 -0.79
C LYS A 98 5.45 -11.30 -1.20
N THR A 99 6.58 -11.91 -0.85
CA THR A 99 7.92 -11.41 -1.21
C THR A 99 8.47 -12.09 -2.45
N VAL A 100 9.18 -11.32 -3.28
CA VAL A 100 9.98 -11.76 -4.42
C VAL A 100 11.41 -11.27 -4.20
N THR A 101 12.38 -12.18 -4.29
CA THR A 101 13.81 -11.90 -4.10
C THR A 101 14.54 -11.87 -5.44
N ASP A 102 15.85 -11.61 -5.39
CA ASP A 102 16.77 -11.70 -6.53
C ASP A 102 16.41 -10.77 -7.69
N LEU A 103 15.89 -9.59 -7.34
CA LEU A 103 15.63 -8.53 -8.30
C LEU A 103 16.94 -8.01 -8.89
N ILE A 104 16.94 -7.70 -10.19
CA ILE A 104 18.11 -7.21 -10.93
C ILE A 104 18.61 -5.83 -10.45
N HIS A 105 17.81 -5.09 -9.68
CA HIS A 105 18.13 -3.71 -9.32
C HIS A 105 19.23 -3.67 -8.23
N PRO A 106 20.29 -2.87 -8.39
CA PRO A 106 21.46 -2.90 -7.49
C PRO A 106 21.16 -2.44 -6.05
N VAL A 107 20.06 -1.69 -5.85
CA VAL A 107 19.61 -1.19 -4.54
C VAL A 107 18.39 -1.95 -4.01
N HIS A 108 17.54 -2.43 -4.91
CA HIS A 108 16.24 -3.00 -4.57
C HIS A 108 16.29 -4.47 -4.95
N GLN A 109 16.83 -5.29 -4.06
CA GLN A 109 17.09 -6.70 -4.32
C GLN A 109 15.89 -7.59 -4.00
N GLN A 110 14.91 -7.06 -3.26
CA GLN A 110 13.64 -7.73 -3.02
C GLN A 110 12.46 -6.75 -3.10
N ALA A 111 11.29 -7.30 -3.38
CA ALA A 111 10.01 -6.59 -3.33
C ALA A 111 9.01 -7.41 -2.54
N THR A 112 8.21 -6.74 -1.71
CA THR A 112 7.06 -7.37 -1.05
C THR A 112 5.79 -6.70 -1.54
N VAL A 113 4.84 -7.51 -2.01
CA VAL A 113 3.50 -7.06 -2.37
C VAL A 113 2.63 -7.25 -1.15
N TYR A 114 1.95 -6.20 -0.73
CA TYR A 114 0.93 -6.24 0.31
C TYR A 114 -0.45 -5.95 -0.29
N GLY A 115 -1.49 -6.49 0.30
CA GLY A 115 -2.85 -6.26 -0.16
C GLY A 115 -3.87 -6.30 0.96
N TRP A 116 -4.88 -5.44 0.83
CA TRP A 116 -6.05 -5.40 1.70
C TRP A 116 -7.30 -5.30 0.84
N GLU A 117 -8.29 -6.12 1.15
CA GLU A 117 -9.66 -5.91 0.68
C GLU A 117 -10.36 -4.92 1.60
N ILE A 118 -11.15 -4.02 1.02
CA ILE A 118 -12.03 -3.13 1.75
C ILE A 118 -13.36 -3.86 1.92
N LEU A 119 -13.71 -4.17 3.16
CA LEU A 119 -14.89 -4.94 3.52
C LEU A 119 -16.07 -4.01 3.74
N GLU A 120 -17.18 -4.29 3.06
CA GLU A 120 -18.47 -3.62 3.27
C GLU A 120 -19.20 -4.16 4.52
#